data_AF-A0A2M7SGF2-F1
#
_entry.id   AF-A0A2M7SGF2-F1
#
_cell.length_a   1.000
_cell.length_b   1.000
_cell.length_c   1.000
_cell.angle_alpha   90.00
_cell.angle_beta   90.00
_cell.angle_gamma   90.00
#
_symmetry.space_group_name_H-M   'P 1'
#
loop_
_entity.id
_entity.type
_entity.pdbx_description
1 polymer ?
#
loop_
_entity_poly.entity_id
_entity_poly.type
_entity_poly.pdbx_seq_one_letter_code
_entity_poly.pdbx_strand_id
1 'polypeptide(L)'
;MDEKTFTVKEVLTEVQALLQSIDYQLEEPEIPKEFMGKPDFYGKRREGVTTHEIAGFVKKDAKEITRGVAQLWTIKRQLGEYMDYVIALPPQNEGDLVDVMRADNNKLLKKIRRDKFQIWLCNPQEKSICCVFGTPQDSLFTQHLKFRDMKIESHTSSGGQK
;
A
#
# COMPACT_ATOMS: atom_id res chain seq x y z
N MET A 1 8.70 25.89 0.69
CA MET A 1 7.72 25.34 1.64
C MET A 1 8.46 24.30 2.43
N ASP A 2 8.57 24.44 3.74
CA ASP A 2 9.19 23.41 4.57
C ASP A 2 8.38 22.12 4.41
N GLU A 3 8.99 21.14 3.75
CA GLU A 3 8.42 19.81 3.58
C GLU A 3 8.39 19.17 4.97
N LYS A 4 7.23 19.24 5.62
CA LYS A 4 7.04 18.58 6.91
C LYS A 4 7.17 17.07 6.68
N THR A 5 8.28 16.50 7.10
CA THR A 5 8.51 15.06 7.07
C THR A 5 7.67 14.39 8.17
N PHE A 6 6.75 13.51 7.79
CA PHE A 6 5.98 12.71 8.75
C PHE A 6 6.73 11.43 9.11
N THR A 7 6.64 11.04 10.38
CA THR A 7 7.24 9.80 10.87
C THR A 7 6.38 8.59 10.50
N VAL A 8 7.00 7.40 10.49
CA VAL A 8 6.31 6.11 10.36
C VAL A 8 5.18 5.97 11.38
N LYS A 9 5.39 6.47 12.61
CA LYS A 9 4.38 6.41 13.67
C LYS A 9 3.16 7.28 13.35
N GLU A 10 3.37 8.52 12.88
CA GLU A 10 2.26 9.40 12.50
C GLU A 10 1.46 8.83 11.34
N VAL A 11 2.13 8.28 10.32
CA VAL A 11 1.47 7.61 9.21
C VAL A 11 0.68 6.39 9.69
N LEU A 12 1.25 5.56 10.57
CA LEU A 12 0.57 4.40 11.14
C LEU A 12 -0.69 4.81 11.91
N THR A 13 -0.58 5.82 12.78
CA THR A 13 -1.71 6.32 13.56
C THR A 13 -2.84 6.81 12.64
N GLU A 14 -2.51 7.55 11.58
CA GLU A 14 -3.52 8.05 10.65
C GLU A 14 -4.16 6.92 9.82
N VAL A 15 -3.38 5.93 9.36
CA VAL A 15 -3.92 4.75 8.67
C VAL A 15 -4.89 3.99 9.58
N GLN A 16 -4.50 3.76 10.83
CA GLN A 16 -5.34 3.08 11.81
C GLN A 16 -6.62 3.87 12.10
N ALA A 17 -6.52 5.20 12.23
CA ALA A 17 -7.67 6.07 12.43
C ALA A 17 -8.65 6.02 11.24
N LEU A 18 -8.15 6.04 10.00
CA LEU A 18 -8.99 5.88 8.82
C LEU A 18 -9.72 4.53 8.85
N LEU A 19 -8.98 3.43 9.03
CA LEU A 19 -9.56 2.08 9.07
C LEU A 19 -10.67 1.98 10.11
N GLN A 20 -10.43 2.47 11.33
CA GLN A 20 -11.44 2.50 12.38
C GLN A 20 -12.65 3.37 12.03
N SER A 21 -12.45 4.50 11.34
CA SER A 21 -13.55 5.38 10.93
C SER A 21 -14.50 4.76 9.90
N ILE A 22 -14.05 3.72 9.21
CA ILE A 22 -14.84 2.95 8.23
C ILE A 22 -15.15 1.53 8.76
N ASP A 23 -15.26 1.38 10.08
CA ASP A 23 -15.68 0.17 10.80
C ASP A 23 -14.74 -1.04 10.71
N TYR A 24 -13.47 -0.87 10.33
CA TYR A 24 -12.48 -1.94 10.51
C TYR A 24 -12.12 -2.08 11.99
N GLN A 25 -12.22 -3.31 12.49
CA GLN A 25 -11.67 -3.70 13.78
C GLN A 25 -10.19 -4.03 13.60
N LEU A 26 -9.32 -3.28 14.27
CA LEU A 26 -7.89 -3.52 14.26
C LEU A 26 -7.55 -4.65 15.23
N GLU A 27 -6.84 -5.66 14.73
CA GLU A 27 -6.47 -6.85 15.50
C GLU A 27 -5.09 -7.36 15.05
N GLU A 28 -4.55 -8.34 15.77
CA GLU A 28 -3.36 -9.06 15.30
C GLU A 28 -3.78 -10.17 14.32
N PRO A 29 -3.09 -10.33 13.18
CA PRO A 29 -3.38 -11.43 12.28
C PRO A 29 -2.91 -12.75 12.89
N GLU A 30 -3.64 -13.83 12.58
CA GLU A 30 -3.29 -15.19 13.00
C GLU A 30 -2.11 -15.73 12.18
N ILE A 31 -0.90 -15.27 12.51
CA ILE A 31 0.37 -15.73 11.92
C ILE A 31 1.16 -16.50 13.00
N PRO A 32 1.75 -17.67 12.70
CA PRO A 32 2.60 -18.36 13.66
C PRO A 32 3.75 -17.44 14.13
N LYS A 33 3.98 -17.39 15.44
CA LYS A 33 4.92 -16.46 16.10
C LYS A 33 6.37 -16.53 15.58
N GLU A 34 6.72 -17.61 14.91
CA GLU A 34 8.04 -17.93 14.40
C GLU A 34 8.40 -17.14 13.13
N PHE A 35 7.43 -16.45 12.51
CA PHE A 35 7.65 -15.73 11.26
C PHE A 35 7.94 -14.24 11.48
N MET A 36 9.08 -13.77 10.96
CA MET A 36 9.61 -12.40 11.07
C MET A 36 8.81 -11.30 10.35
N GLY A 37 7.57 -11.56 9.95
CA GLY A 37 6.85 -10.76 8.97
C GLY A 37 5.61 -10.05 9.45
N LYS A 38 5.38 -9.84 10.75
CA LYS A 38 4.11 -9.23 11.21
C LYS A 38 3.85 -7.86 10.55
N PRO A 39 2.66 -7.62 9.98
CA PRO A 39 2.30 -6.32 9.42
C PRO A 39 2.23 -5.26 10.52
N ASP A 40 2.46 -4.00 10.15
CA ASP A 40 2.36 -2.86 11.07
C ASP A 40 0.89 -2.57 11.45
N PHE A 41 -0.04 -2.94 10.57
CA PHE A 41 -1.47 -2.91 10.83
C PHE A 41 -2.17 -4.08 10.15
N TYR A 42 -3.22 -4.55 10.80
CA TYR A 42 -4.16 -5.51 10.25
C TYR A 42 -5.55 -5.17 10.78
N GLY A 43 -6.57 -5.38 9.95
CA GLY A 43 -7.94 -5.20 10.39
C GLY A 43 -8.95 -5.95 9.54
N LYS A 44 -10.12 -6.14 10.13
CA LYS A 44 -11.27 -6.79 9.49
C LYS A 44 -12.50 -5.91 9.56
N ARG A 45 -13.28 -5.93 8.48
CA ARG A 45 -14.64 -5.38 8.45
C ARG A 45 -15.60 -6.46 7.96
N ARG A 46 -16.72 -6.65 8.67
CA ARG A 46 -17.77 -7.57 8.23
C ARG A 46 -18.91 -6.79 7.60
N GLU A 47 -19.36 -7.24 6.45
CA GLU A 47 -20.49 -6.69 5.72
C GLU A 47 -21.41 -7.86 5.29
N GLY A 48 -22.44 -8.11 6.09
CA GLY A 48 -23.30 -9.28 5.91
C GLY A 48 -22.49 -10.59 6.01
N VAL A 49 -22.40 -11.33 4.91
CA VAL A 49 -21.62 -12.58 4.80
C VAL A 49 -20.19 -12.37 4.33
N THR A 50 -19.84 -11.17 3.87
CA THR A 50 -18.50 -10.84 3.38
C THR A 50 -17.64 -10.35 4.53
N THR A 51 -16.40 -10.84 4.60
CA THR A 51 -15.38 -10.29 5.48
C THR A 51 -14.30 -9.67 4.60
N HIS A 52 -14.10 -8.37 4.76
CA HIS A 52 -13.02 -7.63 4.13
C HIS A 52 -11.84 -7.60 5.10
N GLU A 53 -10.65 -7.91 4.60
CA GLU A 53 -9.43 -7.93 5.40
C GLU A 53 -8.36 -7.07 4.74
N ILE A 54 -7.56 -6.40 5.57
CA ILE A 54 -6.46 -5.58 5.12
C ILE A 54 -5.24 -5.79 6.02
N ALA A 55 -4.08 -5.96 5.41
CA ALA A 55 -2.79 -6.05 6.08
C ALA A 55 -1.79 -5.13 5.39
N GLY A 56 -0.96 -4.44 6.17
CA GLY A 56 0.03 -3.58 5.54
C GLY A 56 1.22 -3.20 6.39
N PHE A 57 2.18 -2.61 5.70
CA PHE A 57 3.38 -2.05 6.31
C PHE A 57 3.45 -0.57 6.07
N VAL A 58 3.92 0.16 7.07
CA VAL A 58 4.28 1.56 6.95
C VAL A 58 5.76 1.64 6.61
N LYS A 59 6.10 2.48 5.63
CA LYS A 59 7.49 2.73 5.21
C LYS A 59 7.80 4.21 5.31
N LYS A 60 9.08 4.51 5.51
CA LYS A 60 9.54 5.88 5.72
C LYS A 60 9.46 6.72 4.44
N ASP A 61 9.80 6.12 3.30
CA ASP A 61 9.89 6.79 2.02
C ASP A 61 9.84 5.80 0.84
N ALA A 62 9.81 6.34 -0.38
CA ALA A 62 9.73 5.56 -1.61
C ALA A 62 10.86 4.54 -1.78
N LYS A 63 12.06 4.76 -1.21
CA LYS A 63 13.22 3.86 -1.37
C LYS A 63 12.98 2.53 -0.65
N GLU A 64 12.08 2.50 0.32
CA GLU A 64 11.72 1.30 1.07
C GLU A 64 10.61 0.46 0.41
N ILE A 65 10.02 0.91 -0.70
CA ILE A 65 8.91 0.18 -1.37
C ILE A 65 9.35 -1.23 -1.78
N THR A 66 10.55 -1.41 -2.34
CA THR A 66 11.04 -2.74 -2.74
C THR A 66 11.08 -3.71 -1.56
N ARG A 67 11.53 -3.22 -0.39
CA ARG A 67 11.52 -4.00 0.86
C ARG A 67 10.09 -4.27 1.32
N GLY A 68 9.22 -3.26 1.30
CA GLY A 68 7.80 -3.40 1.63
C GLY A 68 7.10 -4.45 0.76
N VAL A 69 7.35 -4.48 -0.55
CA VAL A 69 6.79 -5.48 -1.47
C VAL A 69 7.29 -6.89 -1.16
N ALA A 70 8.56 -7.03 -0.74
CA ALA A 70 9.07 -8.33 -0.28
C ALA A 70 8.36 -8.79 1.00
N GLN A 71 8.13 -7.88 1.96
CA GLN A 71 7.40 -8.19 3.19
C GLN A 71 5.92 -8.53 2.93
N LEU A 72 5.23 -7.77 2.06
CA LEU A 72 3.87 -8.06 1.63
C LEU A 72 3.76 -9.45 1.00
N TRP A 73 4.71 -9.82 0.14
CA TRP A 73 4.72 -11.15 -0.46
C TRP A 73 4.89 -12.27 0.58
N THR A 74 5.72 -12.05 1.60
CA THR A 74 5.87 -13.01 2.70
C THR A 74 4.57 -13.19 3.48
N ILE A 75 3.92 -12.10 3.91
CA ILE A 75 2.65 -12.21 4.66
C ILE A 75 1.51 -12.74 3.79
N LYS A 76 1.51 -12.41 2.49
CA LYS A 76 0.49 -12.90 1.55
C LYS A 76 0.50 -14.42 1.44
N ARG A 77 1.68 -15.04 1.42
CA ARG A 77 1.80 -16.50 1.45
C ARG A 77 1.28 -17.15 2.74
N GLN A 78 1.18 -16.39 3.83
CA GLN A 78 0.75 -16.87 5.13
C GLN A 78 -0.74 -16.63 5.36
N LEU A 79 -1.23 -15.46 4.94
CA LEU A 79 -2.57 -14.98 5.20
C LEU A 79 -3.56 -15.27 4.05
N GLY A 80 -3.07 -15.57 2.84
CA GLY A 80 -3.89 -15.97 1.70
C GLY A 80 -4.00 -14.92 0.60
N GLU A 81 -4.82 -15.19 -0.41
CA GLU A 81 -4.91 -14.33 -1.60
C GLU A 81 -6.03 -13.28 -1.53
N TYR A 82 -7.03 -13.49 -0.68
CA TYR A 82 -8.29 -12.75 -0.66
C TYR A 82 -8.30 -11.67 0.43
N MET A 83 -7.32 -10.77 0.40
CA MET A 83 -7.27 -9.58 1.24
C MET A 83 -6.46 -8.47 0.60
N ASP A 84 -6.61 -7.26 1.12
CA ASP A 84 -5.87 -6.11 0.65
C ASP A 84 -4.49 -6.02 1.32
N TYR A 85 -3.45 -5.89 0.51
CA TYR A 85 -2.05 -5.84 0.94
C TYR A 85 -1.45 -4.49 0.59
N VAL A 86 -1.08 -3.72 1.62
CA VAL A 86 -0.81 -2.29 1.46
C VAL A 86 0.57 -1.89 1.95
N ILE A 87 1.25 -1.04 1.18
CA ILE A 87 2.37 -0.22 1.65
C ILE A 87 1.86 1.20 1.87
N ALA A 88 1.91 1.69 3.10
CA ALA A 88 1.58 3.07 3.43
C ALA A 88 2.86 3.90 3.58
N LEU A 89 2.88 5.07 2.96
CA LEU A 89 3.99 6.02 2.96
C LEU A 89 3.50 7.39 3.43
N PRO A 90 4.37 8.24 4.00
CA PRO A 90 4.09 9.66 4.09
C PRO A 90 4.00 10.28 2.68
N PRO A 91 3.58 11.55 2.52
CA PRO A 91 3.57 12.20 1.21
C PRO A 91 4.95 12.12 0.57
N GLN A 92 5.00 11.78 -0.71
CA GLN A 92 6.24 11.60 -1.48
C GLN A 92 6.25 12.55 -2.68
N ASN A 93 7.45 12.90 -3.13
CA ASN A 93 7.62 13.48 -4.45
C ASN A 93 7.21 12.46 -5.53
N GLU A 94 6.44 12.90 -6.52
CA GLU A 94 5.97 12.01 -7.60
C GLU A 94 7.14 11.45 -8.43
N GLY A 95 8.19 12.25 -8.66
CA GLY A 95 9.41 11.83 -9.35
C GLY A 95 10.09 10.66 -8.65
N ASP A 96 10.26 10.74 -7.33
CA ASP A 96 10.88 9.66 -6.54
C ASP A 96 10.09 8.35 -6.65
N LEU A 97 8.75 8.42 -6.61
CA LEU A 97 7.90 7.25 -6.80
C LEU A 97 8.04 6.69 -8.23
N VAL A 98 8.02 7.54 -9.25
CA VAL A 98 8.17 7.12 -10.65
C VAL A 98 9.52 6.45 -10.87
N ASP A 99 10.60 7.01 -10.34
CA ASP A 99 11.95 6.47 -10.48
C ASP A 99 12.07 5.10 -9.84
N VAL A 100 11.53 4.92 -8.62
CA VAL A 100 11.47 3.62 -7.95
C VAL A 100 10.64 2.61 -8.74
N MET A 101 9.49 3.02 -9.30
CA MET A 101 8.64 2.12 -10.08
C MET A 101 9.25 1.69 -11.41
N ARG A 102 10.03 2.59 -12.05
CA ARG A 102 10.68 2.35 -13.35
C ARG A 102 12.03 1.65 -13.24
N ALA A 103 12.66 1.67 -12.05
CA ALA A 103 13.88 0.95 -11.77
C ALA A 103 13.81 -0.53 -12.23
N ASP A 104 14.96 -1.08 -12.62
CA ASP A 104 15.10 -2.45 -13.12
C ASP A 104 14.08 -2.82 -14.20
N ASN A 105 13.86 -1.91 -15.17
CA ASN A 105 12.95 -2.11 -16.29
C ASN A 105 11.51 -2.46 -15.84
N ASN A 106 10.98 -1.65 -14.91
CA ASN A 106 9.63 -1.78 -14.36
C ASN A 106 9.37 -3.11 -13.62
N LYS A 107 10.40 -3.82 -13.17
CA LYS A 107 10.24 -5.13 -12.50
C LYS A 107 9.38 -5.04 -11.24
N LEU A 108 9.60 -4.00 -10.43
CA LEU A 108 8.82 -3.74 -9.22
C LEU A 108 7.35 -3.46 -9.55
N LEU A 109 7.11 -2.57 -10.51
CA LEU A 109 5.75 -2.22 -10.96
C LEU A 109 4.99 -3.45 -11.47
N LYS A 110 5.64 -4.31 -12.28
CA LYS A 110 5.05 -5.57 -12.75
C LYS A 110 4.68 -6.49 -11.58
N LYS A 111 5.53 -6.57 -10.56
CA LYS A 111 5.28 -7.38 -9.35
C LYS A 111 4.07 -6.87 -8.56
N ILE A 112 4.02 -5.55 -8.28
CA ILE A 112 2.90 -4.91 -7.57
C ILE A 112 1.57 -5.20 -8.28
N ARG A 113 1.52 -5.01 -9.61
CA ARG A 113 0.31 -5.26 -10.42
C ARG A 113 -0.11 -6.72 -10.40
N ARG A 114 0.83 -7.64 -10.64
CA ARG A 114 0.55 -9.09 -10.65
C ARG A 114 0.02 -9.57 -9.32
N ASP A 115 0.66 -9.15 -8.23
CA ASP A 115 0.34 -9.62 -6.88
C ASP A 115 -0.79 -8.80 -6.21
N LYS A 116 -1.36 -7.82 -6.94
CA LYS A 116 -2.44 -6.91 -6.52
C LYS A 116 -2.14 -6.13 -5.23
N PHE A 117 -0.88 -5.75 -5.05
CA PHE A 117 -0.49 -4.89 -3.93
C PHE A 117 -0.92 -3.45 -4.16
N GLN A 118 -1.17 -2.74 -3.06
CA GLN A 118 -1.54 -1.34 -3.07
C GLN A 118 -0.45 -0.47 -2.46
N ILE A 119 -0.39 0.77 -2.91
CA ILE A 119 0.49 1.80 -2.34
C ILE A 119 -0.35 3.01 -2.00
N TRP A 120 -0.29 3.41 -0.74
CA TRP A 120 -1.02 4.54 -0.18
C TRP A 120 -0.06 5.64 0.22
N LEU A 121 -0.40 6.88 -0.14
CA LEU A 121 0.22 8.08 0.40
C LEU A 121 -0.72 8.66 1.47
N CYS A 122 -0.25 8.66 2.71
CA CYS A 122 -0.98 9.17 3.85
C CYS A 122 -0.43 10.55 4.22
N ASN A 123 -1.30 11.55 4.32
CA ASN A 123 -0.98 12.87 4.83
C ASN A 123 -1.66 13.09 6.19
N PRO A 124 -0.96 12.86 7.32
CA PRO A 124 -1.52 13.03 8.66
C PRO A 124 -2.01 14.46 8.96
N GLN A 125 -1.41 15.48 8.34
CA GLN A 125 -1.84 16.86 8.55
C GLN A 125 -3.20 17.14 7.88
N GLU A 126 -3.45 16.56 6.72
CA GLU A 126 -4.72 16.68 6.01
C GLU A 126 -5.75 15.62 6.41
N LYS A 127 -5.37 14.66 7.25
CA LYS A 127 -6.16 13.47 7.59
C LYS A 127 -6.71 12.76 6.35
N SER A 128 -5.83 12.57 5.36
CA SER A 128 -6.24 12.01 4.08
C SER A 128 -5.27 10.96 3.58
N ILE A 129 -5.82 9.96 2.90
CA ILE A 129 -5.07 8.89 2.29
C ILE A 129 -5.41 8.85 0.81
N CYS A 130 -4.37 8.80 -0.01
CA CYS A 130 -4.45 8.67 -1.45
C CYS A 130 -3.93 7.30 -1.88
N CYS A 131 -4.76 6.49 -2.52
CA CYS A 131 -4.30 5.29 -3.19
C CYS A 131 -3.68 5.68 -4.55
N VAL A 132 -2.37 5.43 -4.71
CA VAL A 132 -1.63 5.78 -5.93
C VAL A 132 -1.34 4.56 -6.81
N PHE A 133 -1.42 3.36 -6.24
CA PHE A 133 -1.38 2.09 -6.97
C PHE A 133 -2.31 1.07 -6.35
N GLY A 134 -2.93 0.28 -7.22
CA GLY A 134 -3.89 -0.75 -6.84
C GLY A 134 -5.27 -0.17 -6.52
N THR A 135 -6.21 -1.05 -6.19
CA THR A 135 -7.57 -0.67 -5.84
C THR A 135 -8.01 -1.54 -4.67
N PRO A 136 -8.53 -0.96 -3.58
CA PRO A 136 -9.15 -1.71 -2.51
C PRO A 136 -10.27 -2.60 -2.99
N GLN A 137 -10.37 -3.80 -2.42
CA GLN A 137 -11.47 -4.73 -2.67
C GLN A 137 -12.76 -4.28 -1.98
N ASP A 138 -12.61 -3.67 -0.81
CA ASP A 138 -13.74 -3.10 -0.08
C ASP A 138 -14.19 -1.79 -0.73
N SER A 139 -15.38 -1.82 -1.33
CA SER A 139 -15.94 -0.68 -2.07
C SER A 139 -16.14 0.56 -1.21
N LEU A 140 -16.19 0.44 0.12
CA LEU A 140 -16.33 1.58 1.02
C LEU A 140 -15.16 2.56 0.87
N PHE A 141 -13.94 2.07 0.57
CA PHE A 141 -12.80 2.93 0.32
C PHE A 141 -12.98 3.87 -0.88
N THR A 142 -13.90 3.58 -1.81
CA THR A 142 -14.19 4.50 -2.94
C THR A 142 -14.72 5.86 -2.49
N GLN A 143 -15.32 5.92 -1.29
CA GLN A 143 -15.88 7.15 -0.72
C GLN A 143 -14.88 7.91 0.16
N HIS A 144 -13.84 7.21 0.65
CA HIS A 144 -12.93 7.74 1.67
C HIS A 144 -11.49 7.94 1.17
N LEU A 145 -11.05 7.20 0.16
CA LEU A 145 -9.74 7.38 -0.44
C LEU A 145 -9.80 8.35 -1.62
N LYS A 146 -8.79 9.21 -1.69
CA LYS A 146 -8.46 9.90 -2.94
C LYS A 146 -7.79 8.88 -3.86
N PHE A 147 -8.15 8.88 -5.14
CA PHE A 147 -7.47 8.08 -6.17
C PHE A 147 -6.67 9.00 -7.08
N ARG A 148 -5.42 8.63 -7.34
CA ARG A 148 -4.55 9.38 -8.24
C ARG A 148 -3.88 8.44 -9.23
N ASP A 149 -4.18 8.64 -10.51
CA ASP A 149 -3.48 7.96 -11.58
C ASP A 149 -2.07 8.53 -11.70
N MET A 150 -1.08 7.74 -11.28
CA MET A 150 0.31 8.06 -11.59
C MET A 150 0.55 7.87 -13.09
N LYS A 151 0.98 8.93 -13.78
CA LYS A 151 1.36 8.88 -15.20
C LYS A 151 2.69 8.15 -15.37
N ILE A 152 2.69 6.84 -15.21
CA ILE A 152 3.83 5.99 -15.61
C ILE A 152 3.62 5.63 -17.07
N GLU A 153 4.09 6.48 -17.97
CA GLU A 153 4.17 6.14 -19.40
C GLU A 153 5.10 4.92 -19.54
N SER A 154 4.56 3.82 -20.04
CA SER A 154 5.35 2.67 -20.47
C SER A 154 5.90 2.98 -21.85
N HIS A 155 7.13 3.47 -21.94
CA HIS A 155 7.86 3.40 -23.21
C HIS A 155 8.12 1.92 -23.50
N THR A 156 7.25 1.33 -24.31
CA THR A 156 7.61 0.15 -25.07
C THR A 156 8.62 0.62 -26.10
N SER A 157 9.91 0.38 -25.83
CA SER A 157 10.90 0.42 -26.89
C SER A 157 10.55 -0.69 -27.86
N SER A 158 9.81 -0.34 -28.91
CA SER A 158 9.64 -1.13 -30.12
C SER A 158 11.01 -1.27 -30.78
N GLY A 159 11.78 -2.24 -30.31
CA GLY A 159 12.93 -2.74 -31.06
C GLY A 159 12.42 -3.48 -32.29
N GLY A 160 12.84 -3.03 -33.46
CA GLY A 160 12.75 -3.80 -34.69
C GLY A 160 12.10 -3.05 -35.84
N GLN A 161 12.92 -2.30 -36.59
CA GLN A 161 12.84 -2.23 -38.06
C GLN A 161 14.06 -1.47 -38.61
N LYS A 162 15.13 -2.20 -38.94
CA LYS A 162 15.59 -2.46 -40.32
C LYS A 162 16.83 -3.34 -40.30
#